data_AF-A0A529LN65-F1
#
_entry.id   AF-A0A529LN65-F1
#
_cell.length_a   1.000
_cell.length_b   1.000
_cell.length_c   1.000
_cell.angle_alpha   90.00
_cell.angle_beta   90.00
_cell.angle_gamma   90.00
#
_symmetry.space_group_name_H-M   'P 1'
#
loop_
_entity.id
_entity.type
_entity.pdbx_description
1 polymer ?
#
loop_
_entity_poly.entity_id
_entity_poly.type
_entity_poly.pdbx_seq_one_letter_code
_entity_poly.pdbx_strand_id
1 'polypeptide(L)' 'VERFGEAGQKLLSKASSTALLDPARMLELNGDHFVVPVESRPFVRSVAAKFDKYFETGKARHSVAV' A
#
# COMPACT_ATOMS: atom_id res chain seq x y z
N VAL A 1 -2.35 -14.77 -13.15
CA VAL A 1 -0.99 -14.43 -13.64
C VAL A 1 -0.96 -13.15 -14.49
N GLU A 2 -2.03 -12.76 -15.18
CA GLU A 2 -1.89 -11.96 -16.41
C GLU A 2 -1.45 -10.49 -16.31
N ARG A 3 -1.70 -9.74 -15.21
CA ARG A 3 -1.35 -8.29 -15.19
C ARG A 3 -0.06 -7.92 -14.45
N PHE A 4 0.26 -8.59 -13.33
CA PHE A 4 1.33 -8.13 -12.41
C PHE A 4 2.33 -9.22 -12.00
N GLY A 5 2.31 -10.38 -12.69
CA GLY A 5 3.22 -11.49 -12.39
C GLY A 5 3.03 -12.11 -11.00
N GLU A 6 4.02 -12.86 -10.53
CA GLU A 6 3.97 -13.56 -9.24
C GLU A 6 4.11 -12.60 -8.04
N ALA A 7 5.06 -11.65 -8.13
CA ALA A 7 5.27 -10.66 -7.08
C ALA A 7 4.03 -9.80 -6.84
N GLY A 8 3.37 -9.35 -7.92
CA GLY A 8 2.12 -8.62 -7.84
C GLY A 8 0.99 -9.43 -7.21
N GLN A 9 0.88 -10.73 -7.53
CA GLN A 9 -0.12 -11.59 -6.88
C GLN A 9 0.10 -11.75 -5.38
N LYS A 10 1.35 -11.93 -4.95
CA LYS A 10 1.69 -12.00 -3.52
C LYS A 10 1.30 -10.69 -2.81
N LEU A 11 1.56 -9.54 -3.44
CA LEU A 11 1.19 -8.24 -2.89
C LEU A 11 -0.32 -8.06 -2.81
N LEU A 12 -1.05 -8.38 -3.88
CA LEU A 12 -2.52 -8.28 -3.92
C LEU A 12 -3.17 -9.20 -2.88
N SER A 13 -2.69 -10.45 -2.77
CA SER A 13 -3.18 -11.39 -1.76
C SER A 13 -2.98 -10.84 -0.34
N LYS A 14 -1.81 -10.26 -0.05
CA LYS A 14 -1.55 -9.64 1.24
C LYS A 14 -2.44 -8.41 1.50
N ALA A 15 -2.60 -7.54 0.50
CA ALA A 15 -3.45 -6.36 0.60
C ALA A 15 -4.93 -6.74 0.85
N SER A 16 -5.44 -7.76 0.15
CA SER A 16 -6.78 -8.31 0.38
C SER A 16 -6.94 -8.87 1.79
N SER A 17 -5.98 -9.66 2.27
CA SER A 17 -6.02 -10.17 3.64
C SER A 17 -6.00 -9.06 4.68
N THR A 18 -5.20 -8.01 4.48
CA THR A 18 -5.20 -6.84 5.36
C THR A 18 -6.54 -6.11 5.31
N ALA A 19 -7.11 -5.88 4.13
CA ALA A 19 -8.38 -5.18 4.01
C ALA A 19 -9.56 -5.95 4.62
N LEU A 20 -9.52 -7.29 4.61
CA LEU A 20 -10.61 -8.13 5.12
C LEU A 20 -10.47 -8.53 6.59
N LEU A 21 -9.23 -8.68 7.09
CA LEU A 21 -8.97 -9.33 8.37
C LEU A 21 -8.31 -8.40 9.41
N ASP A 22 -7.88 -7.20 9.02
CA ASP A 22 -7.22 -6.29 9.96
C ASP A 22 -8.25 -5.57 10.87
N PRO A 23 -8.26 -5.84 12.19
CA PRO A 23 -9.16 -5.17 13.12
C PRO A 23 -8.90 -3.66 13.21
N ALA A 24 -7.70 -3.19 12.86
CA ALA A 24 -7.38 -1.76 12.88
C ALA A 24 -8.01 -0.98 11.71
N ARG A 25 -8.57 -1.67 10.70
CA ARG A 25 -9.26 -1.07 9.54
C ARG A 25 -8.46 0.06 8.88
N MET A 26 -7.16 -0.16 8.69
CA MET A 26 -6.27 0.80 8.04
C MET A 26 -6.32 0.72 6.51
N LEU A 27 -6.96 -0.32 5.97
CA LEU A 27 -7.12 -0.55 4.54
C LEU A 27 -8.50 -1.14 4.29
N GLU A 28 -9.15 -0.68 3.23
CA GLU A 28 -10.43 -1.21 2.75
C GLU A 28 -10.33 -1.57 1.28
N LEU A 29 -11.10 -2.58 0.87
CA LEU A 29 -11.28 -2.90 -0.55
C LEU A 29 -12.59 -2.24 -1.02
N ASN A 30 -12.47 -1.20 -1.83
CA ASN A 30 -13.59 -0.49 -2.45
C ASN A 30 -13.62 -0.81 -3.95
N GLY A 31 -14.47 -1.76 -4.34
CA GLY A 31 -14.45 -2.35 -5.68
C GLY A 31 -13.09 -2.99 -5.95
N ASP A 32 -12.40 -2.50 -6.99
CA ASP A 32 -11.07 -3.00 -7.38
C ASP A 32 -9.91 -2.19 -6.76
N HIS A 33 -10.19 -1.28 -5.83
CA HIS A 33 -9.20 -0.38 -5.26
C HIS A 33 -8.99 -0.63 -3.76
N PHE A 34 -7.73 -0.67 -3.36
CA PHE A 34 -7.35 -0.58 -1.95
C PHE A 34 -7.30 0.88 -1.52
N VAL A 35 -8.09 1.24 -0.52
CA VAL A 35 -8.27 2.62 -0.04
C VAL A 35 -7.93 2.69 1.44
N VAL A 36 -7.23 3.76 1.84
CA VAL A 36 -7.04 4.09 3.25
C VAL A 36 -8.24 4.93 3.73
N PRO A 37 -9.04 4.43 4.69
CA PRO A 37 -10.17 5.17 5.26
C PRO A 37 -9.79 6.53 5.83
N VAL A 38 -10.70 7.49 5.82
CA VAL A 38 -10.40 8.89 6.19
C VAL A 38 -9.83 8.98 7.61
N GLU A 39 -10.40 8.21 8.52
CA GLU A 39 -10.03 8.11 9.93
C GLU A 39 -8.62 7.56 10.17
N SER A 40 -8.11 6.69 9.29
CA SER A 40 -6.80 6.07 9.43
C SER A 40 -5.68 6.81 8.67
N ARG A 41 -6.04 7.76 7.80
CA ARG A 41 -5.08 8.58 7.05
C ARG A 41 -4.01 9.27 7.92
N PRO A 42 -4.32 9.89 9.07
CA PRO A 42 -3.30 10.54 9.89
C PRO A 42 -2.21 9.55 10.36
N PHE A 43 -2.63 8.34 10.76
CA PHE A 43 -1.70 7.30 11.18
C PHE A 43 -0.86 6.81 10.00
N VAL A 44 -1.49 6.44 8.89
CA VAL A 44 -0.78 5.99 7.68
C VAL A 44 0.18 7.06 7.17
N ARG A 45 -0.23 8.34 7.20
CA ARG A 45 0.62 9.47 6.82
C ARG A 45 1.85 9.61 7.71
N SER A 46 1.73 9.34 9.02
CA SER A 46 2.89 9.39 9.92
C SER A 46 3.97 8.36 9.57
N VAL A 47 3.57 7.18 9.08
CA VAL A 47 4.48 6.16 8.57
C VAL A 47 5.06 6.59 7.24
N ALA A 48 4.21 7.03 6.30
CA ALA A 48 4.62 7.49 4.97
C ALA A 48 5.62 8.65 5.02
N ALA A 49 5.45 9.59 5.96
CA ALA A 49 6.36 10.73 6.12
C ALA A 49 7.82 10.34 6.43
N LYS A 50 8.05 9.16 7.02
CA LYS A 50 9.41 8.63 7.22
C LYS A 50 10.08 8.28 5.89
N PHE A 51 9.28 7.91 4.90
CA PHE A 51 9.75 7.59 3.55
C PHE A 51 9.89 8.84 2.68
N ASP A 52 9.21 9.95 2.95
CA ASP A 52 9.36 11.20 2.19
C ASP A 52 10.85 11.61 2.14
N LYS A 53 11.53 11.63 3.28
CA LYS A 53 12.98 11.90 3.37
C LYS A 53 13.84 10.85 2.67
N TYR A 54 13.40 9.59 2.64
CA TYR A 54 14.07 8.52 1.91
C TYR A 54 13.97 8.73 0.40
N PHE A 55 12.81 9.16 -0.10
CA PHE A 55 12.56 9.46 -1.51
C PHE A 55 13.33 10.70 -1.99
N GLU A 56 13.50 11.72 -1.15
CA GLU A 56 14.29 12.93 -1.45
C GLU A 56 15.75 12.63 -1.83
N THR A 57 16.32 11.50 -1.37
CA THR A 57 17.72 11.15 -1.65
C THR A 57 17.96 10.68 -3.09
N GLY A 58 16.91 10.50 -3.91
CA GLY A 58 17.00 10.01 -5.28
C GLY A 58 17.46 8.55 -5.42
N LYS A 59 17.80 7.87 -4.31
CA LYS A 59 18.18 6.45 -4.27
C LYS A 59 16.97 5.51 -4.27
N ALA A 60 15.79 6.04 -3.98
CA ALA A 60 14.55 5.29 -3.95
C ALA A 60 13.91 5.05 -5.34
N ARG A 61 14.71 5.14 -6.42
CA ARG A 61 14.28 4.83 -7.81
C ARG A 61 14.13 3.32 -8.08
N HIS A 62 14.13 2.48 -7.03
CA HIS A 62 13.79 1.06 -7.17
C HIS A 62 12.29 0.83 -7.44
N SER A 63 11.45 1.84 -7.18
CA SER A 63 10.11 1.90 -7.74
C SER A 63 10.11 2.84 -8.93
N VAL A 64 10.77 2.43 -10.02
CA VAL A 64 10.31 2.86 -11.35
C VAL A 64 8.86 2.41 -11.39
N ALA A 65 7.94 3.39 -11.41
CA ALA A 65 6.54 3.11 -11.65
C ALA A 65 6.48 2.23 -12.90
N VAL A 66 6.11 0.96 -12.71
CA VAL A 66 5.73 0.05 -13.79
C VAL A 66 4.32 0.45 -14.21
#